data_AF-A0A929CF75-F1
#
_entry.id   AF-A0A929CF75-F1
#
_cell.length_a   1.000
_cell.length_b   1.000
_cell.length_c   1.000
_cell.angle_alpha   90.00
_cell.angle_beta   90.00
_cell.angle_gamma   90.00
#
_symmetry.space_group_name_H-M   'P 1'
#
loop_
_entity.id
_entity.type
_entity.pdbx_description
1 polymer ?
#
loop_
_entity_poly.entity_id
_entity_poly.type
_entity_poly.pdbx_seq_one_letter_code
_entity_poly.pdbx_strand_id
1 'polypeptide(L)'
;MKRRDFIFKGLGAGILAGSGVSLNGFSRLMGNPDAPQDADFDLVAVKGTDPAAMFDEGINSLGGMTEFVKPGQTVVVKPNIGWDTVPERAANTNPELIGRIIKRCFEAGAKSVSVFDNTCDEWKKCYSNSGIEKEVIAAGG
;
A
#
# COMPACT_ATOMS: atom_id res chain seq x y z
N MET A 1 40.86 -23.82 31.02
CA MET A 1 40.80 -22.77 29.97
C MET A 1 40.62 -21.42 30.64
N LYS A 2 41.37 -20.38 30.23
CA LYS A 2 41.16 -19.02 30.76
C LYS A 2 39.94 -18.40 30.08
N ARG A 3 39.09 -17.72 30.85
CA ARG A 3 37.85 -17.06 30.37
C ARG A 3 38.11 -16.13 29.17
N ARG A 4 39.27 -15.47 29.16
CA ARG A 4 39.70 -14.57 28.09
C ARG A 4 39.96 -15.30 26.77
N ASP A 5 40.49 -16.52 26.84
CA ASP A 5 40.76 -17.34 25.66
C ASP A 5 39.48 -17.91 25.06
N PHE A 6 38.48 -18.22 25.90
CA PHE A 6 37.16 -18.68 25.45
C PHE A 6 36.40 -17.58 24.70
N ILE A 7 36.42 -16.34 25.21
CA ILE A 7 35.77 -15.19 24.57
C ILE A 7 36.46 -14.84 23.25
N PHE A 8 37.80 -14.75 23.23
CA PHE A 8 38.53 -14.41 22.01
C PHE A 8 38.42 -15.49 20.93
N LYS A 9 38.49 -16.77 21.31
CA LYS A 9 38.34 -17.87 20.34
C LYS A 9 36.89 -18.05 19.89
N GLY A 10 35.91 -17.79 20.76
CA GLY A 10 34.49 -17.82 20.41
C GLY A 10 34.09 -16.72 19.43
N LEU A 11 34.59 -15.50 19.61
CA LEU A 11 34.39 -14.38 18.67
C LEU A 11 35.05 -14.65 17.31
N GLY A 12 36.29 -15.15 17.29
CA GLY A 12 36.99 -15.49 16.05
C GLY A 12 36.31 -16.60 15.24
N ALA A 13 35.75 -17.60 15.90
CA ALA A 13 34.97 -18.66 15.25
C ALA A 13 33.60 -18.16 14.76
N GLY A 14 32.97 -17.23 15.49
CA GLY A 14 31.69 -16.62 15.11
C GLY A 14 31.77 -15.73 13.86
N ILE A 15 32.88 -15.02 13.65
CA ILE A 15 33.08 -14.16 12.47
C ILE A 15 33.25 -14.98 11.19
N LEU A 16 33.91 -16.15 11.26
CA LEU A 16 34.10 -17.06 10.12
C LEU A 16 32.86 -17.89 9.78
N ALA A 17 32.02 -18.22 10.78
CA ALA A 17 30.71 -18.83 10.54
C ALA A 17 29.65 -17.81 10.11
N GLY A 18 29.85 -16.53 10.47
CA GLY A 18 28.96 -15.41 10.20
C GLY A 18 29.19 -14.71 8.86
N SER A 19 30.14 -15.15 8.02
CA SER A 19 30.37 -14.55 6.69
C SER A 19 29.20 -14.76 5.70
N GLY A 20 28.16 -15.50 6.09
CA GLY A 20 26.86 -15.53 5.39
C GLY A 20 25.88 -14.42 5.81
N VAL A 21 26.18 -13.67 6.88
CA VAL A 21 25.41 -12.51 7.30
C VAL A 21 26.04 -11.30 6.62
N SER A 22 25.34 -10.75 5.63
CA SER A 22 25.76 -9.49 4.99
C SER A 22 26.00 -8.41 6.05
N LEU A 23 26.82 -7.41 5.75
CA LEU A 23 27.12 -6.29 6.65
C LEU A 23 25.85 -5.63 7.24
N ASN A 24 24.71 -5.69 6.52
CA ASN A 24 23.41 -5.25 7.00
C ASN A 24 22.87 -6.10 8.15
N GLY A 25 23.01 -7.42 8.11
CA GLY A 25 22.51 -8.32 9.15
C GLY A 25 23.27 -8.17 10.48
N PHE A 26 24.56 -7.82 10.44
CA PHE A 26 25.33 -7.52 11.65
C PHE A 26 24.94 -6.18 12.27
N SER A 27 24.70 -5.16 11.44
CA SER A 27 24.20 -3.84 11.90
C SER A 27 22.83 -3.95 12.59
N ARG A 28 21.95 -4.84 12.09
CA ARG A 28 20.66 -5.19 12.69
C ARG A 28 20.80 -5.92 14.03
N LEU A 29 21.70 -6.91 14.12
CA LEU A 29 21.96 -7.65 15.37
C LEU A 29 22.51 -6.73 16.48
N MET A 30 23.21 -5.67 16.09
CA MET A 30 23.77 -4.67 17.00
C MET A 30 22.77 -3.55 17.37
N GLY A 31 21.52 -3.62 16.92
CA GLY A 31 20.46 -2.69 17.30
C GLY A 31 20.67 -1.26 16.78
N ASN A 32 21.32 -1.10 15.61
CA ASN A 32 21.49 0.21 15.00
C ASN A 32 20.14 0.77 14.53
N PRO A 33 19.63 1.88 15.12
CA PRO A 33 18.34 2.47 14.74
C PRO A 33 18.34 3.06 13.33
N ASP A 34 19.51 3.31 12.74
CA ASP A 34 19.68 3.85 11.38
C ASP A 34 19.90 2.75 10.33
N ALA A 35 19.72 1.47 10.68
CA ALA A 35 19.78 0.40 9.70
C ALA A 35 18.64 0.54 8.68
N PRO A 36 18.88 0.31 7.37
CA PRO A 36 17.81 0.33 6.38
C PRO A 36 16.71 -0.64 6.81
N GLN A 37 15.53 -0.08 7.11
CA GLN A 37 14.33 -0.85 7.34
C GLN A 37 13.92 -1.40 5.96
N ASP A 38 13.99 -2.71 5.78
CA ASP A 38 13.29 -3.32 4.66
C ASP A 38 11.80 -3.00 4.89
N ALA A 39 11.14 -2.42 3.90
CA ALA A 39 9.78 -1.88 4.01
C ALA A 39 8.70 -2.97 4.08
N ASP A 40 8.91 -4.02 4.87
CA ASP A 40 7.92 -5.06 5.13
C ASP A 40 7.03 -4.62 6.30
N PHE A 41 6.24 -3.57 6.06
CA PHE A 41 5.11 -3.25 6.93
C PHE A 41 3.91 -4.08 6.48
N ASP A 42 3.43 -4.98 7.33
CA ASP A 42 2.18 -5.71 7.09
C ASP A 42 0.94 -4.80 7.19
N LEU A 43 1.08 -3.64 7.85
CA LEU A 43 0.02 -2.67 8.07
C LEU A 43 0.60 -1.25 8.15
N VAL A 44 -0.03 -0.32 7.43
CA VAL A 44 0.25 1.12 7.49
C VAL A 44 -1.02 1.86 7.92
N ALA A 45 -0.87 2.81 8.84
CA ALA A 45 -1.93 3.71 9.26
C ALA A 45 -1.51 5.17 9.01
N VAL A 46 -2.26 5.87 8.16
CA VAL A 46 -2.07 7.28 7.84
C VAL A 46 -3.25 8.08 8.41
N LYS A 47 -2.97 9.26 8.96
CA LYS A 47 -3.98 10.18 9.49
C LYS A 47 -3.87 11.54 8.82
N GLY A 48 -4.97 11.99 8.22
CA GLY A 48 -5.06 13.29 7.55
C GLY A 48 -6.52 13.67 7.31
N THR A 49 -6.72 14.70 6.49
CA THR A 49 -8.05 15.20 6.10
C THR A 49 -8.34 15.08 4.61
N ASP A 50 -7.30 14.86 3.79
CA ASP A 50 -7.41 14.70 2.34
C ASP A 50 -7.29 13.20 2.00
N PRO A 51 -8.38 12.54 1.56
CA PRO A 51 -8.38 11.12 1.24
C PRO A 51 -7.36 10.73 0.15
N ALA A 52 -7.14 11.57 -0.86
CA ALA A 52 -6.24 11.27 -1.97
C ALA A 52 -4.77 11.31 -1.51
N ALA A 53 -4.41 12.32 -0.72
CA ALA A 53 -3.08 12.44 -0.13
C ALA A 53 -2.80 11.29 0.85
N MET A 54 -3.78 10.94 1.69
CA MET A 54 -3.65 9.83 2.64
C MET A 54 -3.47 8.49 1.93
N PHE A 55 -4.17 8.27 0.82
CA PHE A 55 -3.99 7.06 0.01
C PHE A 55 -2.59 6.97 -0.58
N ASP A 56 -2.08 8.07 -1.14
CA ASP A 56 -0.74 8.11 -1.71
C ASP A 56 0.34 7.82 -0.66
N GLU A 57 0.26 8.44 0.51
CA GLU A 57 1.19 8.20 1.61
C GLU A 57 1.11 6.75 2.11
N GLY A 58 -0.10 6.22 2.23
CA GLY A 58 -0.35 4.85 2.69
C GLY A 58 0.22 3.82 1.72
N ILE A 59 -0.10 3.93 0.42
CA ILE A 59 0.36 2.97 -0.58
C ILE A 59 1.87 3.07 -0.79
N ASN A 60 2.46 4.26 -0.75
CA ASN A 60 3.91 4.43 -0.87
C ASN A 60 4.65 3.81 0.31
N SER A 61 4.10 3.90 1.52
CA SER A 61 4.65 3.25 2.71
C SER A 61 4.61 1.71 2.62
N LEU A 62 3.71 1.16 1.81
CA LEU A 62 3.60 -0.27 1.49
C LEU A 62 4.43 -0.69 0.26
N GLY A 63 5.40 0.13 -0.17
CA GLY A 63 6.23 -0.16 -1.35
C GLY A 63 5.69 0.39 -2.67
N GLY A 64 4.54 1.08 -2.64
CA GLY A 64 3.95 1.76 -3.78
C GLY A 64 3.00 0.90 -4.60
N MET A 65 2.32 1.53 -5.55
CA MET A 65 1.27 0.87 -6.33
C MET A 65 1.79 -0.29 -7.18
N THR A 66 3.05 -0.25 -7.59
CA THR A 66 3.70 -1.31 -8.37
C THR A 66 3.85 -2.61 -7.63
N GLU A 67 3.74 -2.64 -6.29
CA GLU A 67 3.68 -3.90 -5.53
C GLU A 67 2.39 -4.67 -5.81
N PHE A 68 1.28 -3.96 -6.01
CA PHE A 68 -0.06 -4.54 -6.17
C PHE A 68 -0.50 -4.67 -7.63
N VAL A 69 -0.11 -3.72 -8.47
CA VAL A 69 -0.47 -3.68 -9.89
C VAL A 69 0.79 -3.80 -10.75
N LYS A 70 0.79 -4.78 -11.64
CA LYS A 70 1.87 -5.03 -12.59
C LYS A 70 1.45 -4.59 -14.01
N PRO A 71 2.41 -4.17 -14.86
CA PRO A 71 2.10 -3.73 -16.22
C PRO A 71 1.29 -4.75 -17.03
N GLY A 72 0.27 -4.26 -17.74
CA GLY A 72 -0.61 -5.08 -18.59
C GLY A 72 -1.77 -5.77 -17.87
N GLN A 73 -1.86 -5.68 -16.53
CA GLN A 73 -2.97 -6.28 -15.79
C GLN A 73 -4.30 -5.53 -16.03
N THR A 74 -5.39 -6.29 -16.03
CA THR A 74 -6.74 -5.74 -15.87
C THR A 74 -7.06 -5.70 -14.38
N VAL A 75 -7.42 -4.51 -13.88
CA VAL A 75 -7.65 -4.25 -12.45
C VAL A 75 -9.14 -3.99 -12.21
N VAL A 76 -9.67 -4.53 -11.12
CA VAL A 76 -11.00 -4.19 -10.62
C VAL A 76 -10.85 -3.44 -9.31
N VAL A 77 -11.47 -2.27 -9.20
CA VAL A 77 -11.62 -1.55 -7.94
C VAL A 77 -13.05 -1.77 -7.45
N LYS A 78 -13.20 -2.34 -6.24
CA LYS A 78 -14.51 -2.64 -5.64
C LYS A 78 -14.80 -1.71 -4.45
N PRO A 79 -15.25 -0.48 -4.68
CA PRO A 79 -15.61 0.44 -3.61
C PRO A 79 -16.95 0.05 -2.98
N ASN A 80 -17.32 0.76 -1.92
CA ASN A 80 -18.72 0.81 -1.46
C ASN A 80 -19.48 1.90 -2.24
N ILE A 81 -20.48 1.48 -3.03
CA ILE A 81 -21.45 2.30 -3.78
C ILE A 81 -22.88 1.83 -3.40
N GLY A 82 -23.10 1.46 -2.15
CA GLY A 82 -24.34 0.81 -1.71
C GLY A 82 -25.60 1.65 -1.82
N TRP A 83 -25.49 2.98 -1.68
CA TRP A 83 -26.61 3.85 -1.35
C TRP A 83 -26.88 4.93 -2.41
N ASP A 84 -28.16 5.19 -2.69
CA ASP A 84 -28.60 6.32 -3.52
C ASP A 84 -28.47 7.63 -2.73
N THR A 85 -27.26 8.17 -2.65
CA THR A 85 -26.95 9.29 -1.76
C THR A 85 -25.76 10.10 -2.27
N VAL A 86 -25.88 11.43 -2.10
CA VAL A 86 -24.85 12.41 -2.46
C VAL A 86 -23.59 12.33 -1.57
N PRO A 87 -22.40 12.69 -2.08
CA PRO A 87 -21.12 12.56 -1.36
C PRO A 87 -21.09 13.21 0.01
N GLU A 88 -21.79 14.33 0.21
CA GLU A 88 -21.80 15.13 1.43
C GLU A 88 -22.37 14.37 2.64
N ARG A 89 -23.14 13.29 2.39
CA ARG A 89 -23.65 12.41 3.47
C ARG A 89 -22.70 11.28 3.85
N ALA A 90 -21.60 11.09 3.11
CA ALA A 90 -20.57 10.09 3.41
C ALA A 90 -21.08 8.63 3.58
N ALA A 91 -22.15 8.25 2.87
CA ALA A 91 -22.70 6.88 2.90
C ALA A 91 -21.91 5.90 2.02
N ASN A 92 -21.29 6.41 0.96
CA ASN A 92 -20.49 5.67 -0.02
C ASN A 92 -19.01 6.03 0.13
N THR A 93 -18.14 5.31 -0.59
CA THR A 93 -16.70 5.67 -0.65
C THR A 93 -16.53 7.07 -1.24
N ASN A 94 -15.56 7.83 -0.75
CA ASN A 94 -15.30 9.16 -1.29
C ASN A 94 -14.95 9.06 -2.80
N PRO A 95 -15.63 9.81 -3.69
CA PRO A 95 -15.41 9.68 -5.13
C PRO A 95 -14.02 10.14 -5.58
N GLU A 96 -13.44 11.18 -4.96
CA GLU A 96 -12.09 11.66 -5.29
C GLU A 96 -11.02 10.61 -4.97
N LEU A 97 -11.21 9.86 -3.87
CA LEU A 97 -10.34 8.73 -3.53
C LEU A 97 -10.37 7.66 -4.63
N ILE A 98 -11.55 7.33 -5.18
CA ILE A 98 -11.67 6.37 -6.27
C ILE A 98 -10.95 6.86 -7.52
N GLY A 99 -11.15 8.13 -7.89
CA GLY A 99 -10.41 8.75 -8.99
C GLY A 99 -8.89 8.68 -8.79
N ARG A 100 -8.41 8.88 -7.56
CA ARG A 100 -6.97 8.78 -7.24
C ARG A 100 -6.44 7.35 -7.39
N ILE A 101 -7.17 6.35 -6.88
CA ILE A 101 -6.80 4.93 -7.00
C ILE A 101 -6.68 4.53 -8.47
N ILE A 102 -7.67 4.88 -9.31
CA ILE A 102 -7.66 4.56 -10.74
C ILE A 102 -6.44 5.16 -11.44
N LYS A 103 -6.12 6.43 -11.17
CA LYS A 103 -4.92 7.08 -11.72
C LYS A 103 -3.65 6.33 -11.33
N ARG A 104 -3.51 5.93 -10.06
CA ARG A 104 -2.35 5.15 -9.61
C ARG A 104 -2.28 3.76 -10.26
N CYS A 105 -3.41 3.10 -10.51
CA CYS A 105 -3.44 1.84 -11.27
C CYS A 105 -2.86 2.02 -12.69
N PHE A 106 -3.29 3.07 -13.41
CA PHE A 106 -2.79 3.35 -14.75
C PHE A 106 -1.31 3.77 -14.75
N GLU A 107 -0.89 4.59 -13.79
CA GLU A 107 0.53 4.95 -13.61
C GLU A 107 1.41 3.72 -13.33
N ALA A 108 0.88 2.71 -12.64
CA ALA A 108 1.53 1.40 -12.44
C ALA A 108 1.50 0.48 -13.68
N GLY A 109 0.84 0.91 -14.77
CA GLY A 109 0.81 0.22 -16.05
C GLY A 109 -0.39 -0.71 -16.25
N ALA A 110 -1.48 -0.55 -15.49
CA ALA A 110 -2.71 -1.29 -15.75
C ALA A 110 -3.17 -1.11 -17.21
N LYS A 111 -3.59 -2.21 -17.84
CA LYS A 111 -4.19 -2.20 -19.19
C LYS A 111 -5.58 -1.57 -19.18
N SER A 112 -6.36 -1.90 -18.16
CA SER A 112 -7.71 -1.40 -17.96
C SER A 112 -8.05 -1.47 -16.48
N VAL A 113 -8.81 -0.48 -16.01
CA VAL A 113 -9.39 -0.46 -14.67
C VAL A 113 -10.89 -0.51 -14.84
N SER A 114 -11.60 -1.25 -14.00
CA SER A 114 -13.06 -1.24 -13.96
C SER A 114 -13.53 -1.09 -12.53
N VAL A 115 -14.62 -0.35 -12.34
CA VAL A 115 -15.16 -0.06 -11.02
C VAL A 115 -16.60 -0.53 -10.93
N PHE A 116 -16.89 -1.40 -9.97
CA PHE A 116 -18.26 -1.81 -9.70
C PHE A 116 -18.46 -2.21 -8.25
N ASP A 117 -19.72 -2.19 -7.84
CA ASP A 117 -20.21 -2.70 -6.56
C ASP A 117 -21.60 -3.32 -6.72
N ASN A 118 -22.00 -4.13 -5.74
CA ASN A 118 -23.34 -4.70 -5.64
C ASN A 118 -24.19 -3.84 -4.68
N THR A 119 -25.04 -3.00 -5.24
CA THR A 119 -25.72 -1.92 -4.51
C THR A 119 -26.89 -2.43 -3.66
N CYS A 120 -27.23 -1.67 -2.63
CA CYS A 120 -28.43 -1.89 -1.82
C CYS A 120 -29.65 -1.20 -2.42
N ASP A 121 -29.49 0.06 -2.86
CA ASP A 121 -30.52 0.82 -3.56
C ASP A 121 -30.45 0.59 -5.09
N GLU A 122 -31.26 1.32 -5.85
CA GLU A 122 -31.28 1.26 -7.32
C GLU A 122 -29.91 1.66 -7.89
N TRP A 123 -29.27 0.71 -8.58
CA TRP A 123 -27.86 0.80 -8.91
C TRP A 123 -27.50 2.02 -9.77
N LYS A 124 -28.29 2.41 -10.77
CA LYS A 124 -27.95 3.56 -11.62
C LYS A 124 -27.89 4.84 -10.79
N LYS A 125 -28.81 4.99 -9.84
CA LYS A 125 -28.81 6.12 -8.92
C LYS A 125 -27.65 6.07 -7.94
N CYS A 126 -27.31 4.91 -7.39
CA CYS A 126 -26.12 4.78 -6.53
C CYS A 126 -24.85 5.24 -7.25
N TYR A 127 -24.64 4.83 -8.50
CA TYR A 127 -23.43 5.18 -9.26
C TYR A 127 -23.39 6.67 -9.62
N SER A 128 -24.52 7.22 -10.09
CA SER A 128 -24.61 8.63 -10.49
C SER A 128 -24.62 9.60 -9.30
N ASN A 129 -25.46 9.36 -8.29
CA ASN A 129 -25.62 10.28 -7.15
C ASN A 129 -24.45 10.20 -6.17
N SER A 130 -23.74 9.07 -6.06
CA SER A 130 -22.50 9.00 -5.26
C SER A 130 -21.35 9.83 -5.85
N GLY A 131 -21.47 10.29 -7.09
CA GLY A 131 -20.40 10.97 -7.81
C GLY A 131 -19.25 10.06 -8.25
N ILE A 132 -19.26 8.77 -7.88
CA ILE A 132 -18.19 7.84 -8.21
C ILE A 132 -18.14 7.58 -9.72
N GLU A 133 -19.28 7.42 -10.39
CA GLU A 133 -19.33 7.23 -11.85
C GLU A 133 -18.60 8.37 -12.58
N LYS A 134 -18.83 9.61 -12.16
CA LYS A 134 -18.19 10.80 -12.76
C LYS A 134 -16.67 10.75 -12.61
N GLU A 135 -16.16 10.44 -11.41
CA GLU A 135 -14.71 10.36 -11.16
C GLU A 135 -14.05 9.18 -11.87
N VAL A 136 -14.74 8.04 -11.98
CA VAL A 136 -14.27 6.87 -12.73
C VAL A 136 -14.07 7.23 -14.21
N ILE A 137 -15.09 7.84 -14.84
CA ILE A 137 -15.02 8.27 -16.24
C ILE A 137 -13.92 9.31 -16.43
N ALA A 138 -13.81 10.29 -15.53
CA ALA A 138 -12.78 11.32 -15.59
C ALA A 138 -11.34 10.76 -15.46
N ALA A 139 -11.18 9.66 -14.73
CA ALA A 139 -9.90 8.96 -14.56
C ALA A 139 -9.60 7.93 -15.67
N GLY A 140 -10.54 7.68 -16.58
CA GLY A 140 -10.39 6.74 -17.71
C GLY A 140 -10.63 5.26 -17.36
N GLY A 141 -11.31 4.99 -16.24
CA GLY A 141 -11.71 3.64 -15.81
C GLY A 141 -13.10 3.22 -16.27
#